data_AF-A0A1H9PVD8-F1
#
_entry.id   AF-A0A1H9PVD8-F1
#
_cell.length_a   1.000
_cell.length_b   1.000
_cell.length_c   1.000
_cell.angle_alpha   90.00
_cell.angle_beta   90.00
_cell.angle_gamma   90.00
#
_symmetry.space_group_name_H-M   'P 1'
#
loop_
_entity.id
_entity.type
_entity.pdbx_description
1 polymer ?
#
loop_
_entity_poly.entity_id
_entity_poly.type
_entity_poly.pdbx_seq_one_letter_code
_entity_poly.pdbx_strand_id
1 'polypeptide(L)'
;MKIKSLSDLPGALFYPLKEWTEQSIGNFNLFIGLGFLFIMASAALVLFYTVKIGKSDERTTKINLTSCYCMLMSIVICDIIFPKDYLINQFFMLKYGIAFFVSGIYLLIQYRKDFK
;
A
#
# COMPACT_ATOMS: atom_id res chain seq x y z
N MET A 1 -6.45 -18.91 -16.15
CA MET A 1 -7.57 -18.03 -16.53
C MET A 1 -7.44 -17.64 -18.02
N LYS A 2 -8.52 -17.62 -18.81
CA LYS A 2 -8.50 -17.08 -20.19
C LYS A 2 -8.85 -15.59 -20.15
N ILE A 3 -7.96 -14.73 -20.64
CA ILE A 3 -8.18 -13.28 -20.73
C ILE A 3 -9.03 -13.01 -21.98
N LYS A 4 -10.23 -12.45 -21.81
CA LYS A 4 -11.14 -12.10 -22.92
C LYS A 4 -11.27 -10.59 -23.12
N SER A 5 -11.04 -9.81 -22.07
CA SER A 5 -11.16 -8.35 -22.05
C SER A 5 -10.11 -7.71 -21.13
N LEU A 6 -9.84 -6.41 -21.30
CA LEU A 6 -9.00 -5.62 -20.37
C LEU A 6 -9.54 -5.65 -18.93
N SER A 7 -10.85 -5.82 -18.75
CA SER A 7 -11.48 -6.01 -17.43
C SER A 7 -11.02 -7.28 -16.71
N ASP A 8 -10.53 -8.29 -17.43
CA ASP A 8 -10.08 -9.56 -16.86
C ASP A 8 -8.61 -9.50 -16.41
N LEU A 9 -7.91 -8.43 -16.77
CA LEU A 9 -6.47 -8.28 -16.54
C LEU A 9 -6.11 -8.21 -15.04
N PRO A 10 -6.80 -7.43 -14.19
CA PRO A 10 -6.62 -7.48 -12.74
C PRO A 10 -6.73 -8.89 -12.15
N GLY A 11 -7.75 -9.65 -12.57
CA GLY A 11 -7.96 -11.03 -12.14
C GLY A 11 -6.90 -12.00 -12.64
N ALA A 12 -6.35 -11.78 -13.84
CA ALA A 12 -5.31 -12.63 -14.40
C ALA A 12 -3.92 -12.36 -13.79
N LEU A 13 -3.59 -11.09 -13.51
CA LEU A 13 -2.28 -10.68 -13.00
C LEU A 13 -1.93 -11.33 -11.66
N PHE A 14 -2.92 -11.44 -10.76
CA PHE A 14 -2.70 -11.99 -9.42
C PHE A 14 -3.19 -13.44 -9.29
N TYR A 15 -3.57 -14.09 -10.38
CA TYR A 15 -4.07 -15.47 -10.35
C TYR A 15 -3.02 -16.46 -9.84
N PRO A 16 -1.72 -16.37 -10.22
CA PRO A 16 -0.70 -17.26 -9.65
C PRO A 16 -0.54 -17.09 -8.14
N LEU A 17 -0.70 -15.85 -7.62
CA LEU A 17 -0.65 -15.59 -6.18
C LEU A 17 -1.83 -16.25 -5.47
N LYS A 18 -3.01 -16.25 -6.08
CA LYS A 18 -4.19 -16.98 -5.58
C LYS A 18 -3.90 -18.48 -5.51
N GLU A 19 -3.44 -19.08 -6.60
CA GLU A 19 -3.15 -20.52 -6.63
C GLU A 19 -2.12 -20.92 -5.57
N TRP A 20 -1.03 -20.16 -5.45
CA TRP A 20 -0.01 -20.41 -4.42
C TRP A 20 -0.57 -20.27 -3.00
N THR A 21 -1.41 -19.25 -2.77
CA THR A 21 -2.03 -18.98 -1.47
C THR A 21 -2.99 -20.08 -1.05
N GLU A 22 -3.78 -20.61 -2.00
CA GLU A 22 -4.77 -21.66 -1.75
C GLU A 22 -4.16 -23.07 -1.68
N GLN A 23 -2.92 -23.25 -2.12
CA GLN A 23 -2.24 -24.54 -2.11
C GLN A 23 -2.07 -25.13 -0.71
N SER A 24 -1.95 -24.30 0.34
CA SER A 24 -1.91 -24.77 1.72
C SER A 24 -2.29 -23.67 2.72
N ILE A 25 -2.76 -24.08 3.90
CA ILE A 25 -3.00 -23.17 5.04
C ILE A 25 -1.71 -22.44 5.44
N GLY A 26 -0.55 -23.10 5.32
CA GLY A 26 0.76 -22.51 5.60
C GLY A 26 1.06 -21.30 4.69
N ASN A 27 0.82 -21.44 3.38
CA ASN A 27 1.03 -20.36 2.41
C ASN A 27 0.07 -19.19 2.68
N PHE A 28 -1.19 -19.49 2.98
CA PHE A 28 -2.17 -18.49 3.35
C PHE A 28 -1.76 -17.69 4.60
N ASN A 29 -1.33 -18.39 5.66
CA ASN A 29 -0.85 -17.75 6.88
C ASN A 29 0.41 -16.92 6.64
N LEU A 30 1.32 -17.38 5.78
CA LEU A 30 2.51 -16.64 5.39
C LEU A 30 2.15 -15.37 4.63
N PHE A 31 1.20 -15.44 3.70
CA PHE A 31 0.71 -14.28 2.96
C PHE A 31 0.11 -13.22 3.89
N ILE A 32 -0.73 -13.64 4.83
CA ILE A 32 -1.31 -12.73 5.83
C ILE A 32 -0.23 -12.16 6.74
N GLY A 33 0.66 -13.00 7.27
CA GLY A 33 1.72 -12.59 8.20
C GLY A 33 2.66 -11.56 7.58
N LEU A 34 3.12 -11.81 6.35
CA LEU A 34 3.95 -10.85 5.62
C LEU A 34 3.19 -9.57 5.27
N GLY A 35 1.94 -9.69 4.83
CA GLY A 35 1.10 -8.53 4.52
C GLY A 35 0.84 -7.64 5.75
N PHE A 36 0.63 -8.26 6.91
CA PHE A 36 0.46 -7.54 8.18
C PHE A 36 1.77 -6.85 8.60
N LEU A 37 2.90 -7.55 8.55
CA LEU A 37 4.21 -6.96 8.84
C LEU A 37 4.50 -5.76 7.94
N PHE A 38 4.18 -5.88 6.65
CA PHE A 38 4.35 -4.80 5.67
C PHE A 38 3.52 -3.56 6.02
N ILE A 39 2.26 -3.72 6.42
CA ILE A 39 1.42 -2.59 6.82
C ILE A 39 1.95 -1.93 8.08
N MET A 40 2.32 -2.74 9.08
CA MET A 40 2.84 -2.21 10.34
C MET A 40 4.13 -1.42 10.11
N ALA A 41 5.05 -1.94 9.29
CA ALA A 41 6.28 -1.24 8.92
C ALA A 41 6.00 0.06 8.15
N SER A 42 5.05 0.02 7.20
CA SER A 42 4.68 1.18 6.38
C SER A 42 4.00 2.28 7.19
N ALA A 43 3.08 1.92 8.07
CA ALA A 43 2.43 2.83 9.00
C ALA A 43 3.42 3.44 9.99
N ALA A 44 4.32 2.62 10.54
CA ALA A 44 5.40 3.11 11.42
C ALA A 44 6.30 4.13 10.70
N LEU A 45 6.58 3.92 9.42
CA LEU A 45 7.38 4.84 8.61
C LEU A 45 6.68 6.20 8.44
N VAL A 46 5.38 6.21 8.13
CA VAL A 46 4.58 7.45 8.06
C VAL A 46 4.58 8.18 9.41
N LEU A 47 4.30 7.45 10.51
CA LEU A 47 4.24 8.04 11.85
C LEU A 47 5.61 8.62 12.25
N PHE A 48 6.69 7.87 12.02
CA PHE A 48 8.04 8.29 12.37
C PHE A 48 8.43 9.59 11.67
N TYR A 49 8.21 9.71 10.35
CA TYR A 49 8.56 10.94 9.63
C TYR A 49 7.60 12.09 9.91
N THR A 50 6.31 11.81 10.11
CA THR A 50 5.34 12.84 10.53
C THR A 50 5.76 13.47 11.86
N VAL A 51 6.12 12.65 12.85
CA VAL A 51 6.60 13.14 14.15
C VAL A 51 7.93 13.88 14.02
N LYS A 52 8.85 13.41 13.17
CA LYS A 52 10.15 14.05 12.94
C LYS A 52 10.07 15.42 12.26
N ILE A 53 9.13 15.63 11.36
CA ILE A 53 8.94 16.92 10.67
C ILE A 53 8.46 17.99 11.67
N GLY A 54 7.66 17.60 12.67
CA GLY A 54 7.32 18.43 13.81
C GLY A 54 5.98 19.16 13.68
N LYS A 55 5.88 20.34 14.33
CA LYS A 55 4.60 21.07 14.46
C LYS A 55 4.10 21.61 13.13
N SER A 56 2.77 21.75 13.03
CA SER A 56 2.12 22.32 11.86
C SER A 56 2.48 23.80 11.70
N ASP A 57 3.17 24.11 10.61
CA ASP A 57 3.33 25.44 10.03
C ASP A 57 2.85 25.40 8.55
N GLU A 58 2.91 26.51 7.81
CA GLU A 58 2.46 26.53 6.40
C GLU A 58 3.20 25.50 5.53
N ARG A 59 4.51 25.33 5.76
CA ARG A 59 5.35 24.38 5.02
C ARG A 59 4.97 22.93 5.32
N THR A 60 4.90 22.58 6.59
CA THR A 60 4.59 21.23 7.10
C THR A 60 3.17 20.83 6.70
N THR A 61 2.24 21.78 6.69
CA THR A 61 0.87 21.55 6.22
C THR A 61 0.85 21.14 4.75
N LYS A 62 1.64 21.82 3.90
CA LYS A 62 1.75 21.47 2.47
C LYS A 62 2.39 20.10 2.26
N ILE A 63 3.40 19.75 3.06
CA ILE A 63 4.04 18.42 3.03
C ILE A 63 3.02 17.35 3.43
N ASN A 64 2.29 17.54 4.53
CA ASN A 64 1.27 16.60 4.99
C ASN A 64 0.14 16.44 3.97
N LEU A 65 -0.32 17.54 3.36
CA LEU A 65 -1.35 17.50 2.33
C LEU A 65 -0.89 16.69 1.10
N THR A 66 0.34 16.91 0.64
CA THR A 66 0.92 16.18 -0.50
C THR A 66 1.09 14.70 -0.16
N SER A 67 1.52 14.39 1.06
CA SER A 67 1.62 13.02 1.57
C SER A 67 0.25 12.30 1.57
N CYS A 68 -0.79 12.96 2.07
CA CYS A 68 -2.16 12.47 2.03
C CYS A 68 -2.66 12.29 0.59
N TYR A 69 -2.31 13.20 -0.32
CA TYR A 69 -2.63 13.08 -1.74
C TYR A 69 -1.95 11.84 -2.37
N CYS A 70 -0.67 11.60 -2.08
CA CYS A 70 0.03 10.39 -2.52
C CYS A 70 -0.64 9.12 -1.98
N MET A 71 -1.10 9.14 -0.72
CA MET A 71 -1.84 8.03 -0.12
C MET A 71 -3.16 7.79 -0.85
N LEU A 72 -3.94 8.84 -1.11
CA LEU A 72 -5.22 8.75 -1.82
C LEU A 72 -5.04 8.22 -3.25
N MET A 73 -4.07 8.74 -3.99
CA MET A 73 -3.77 8.28 -5.35
C MET A 73 -3.37 6.80 -5.35
N SER A 74 -2.59 6.36 -4.36
CA SER A 74 -2.20 4.96 -4.22
C SER A 74 -3.41 4.05 -4.00
N ILE A 75 -4.38 4.47 -3.17
CA ILE A 75 -5.62 3.73 -2.93
C ILE A 75 -6.42 3.59 -4.23
N VAL A 76 -6.61 4.69 -4.97
CA VAL A 76 -7.36 4.69 -6.24
C VAL A 76 -6.70 3.77 -7.27
N ILE A 77 -5.37 3.83 -7.40
CA ILE A 77 -4.61 2.95 -8.31
C ILE A 77 -4.78 1.49 -7.89
N CYS A 78 -4.69 1.18 -6.60
CA CYS A 78 -4.90 -0.19 -6.10
C CYS A 78 -6.32 -0.68 -6.36
N ASP A 79 -7.36 0.16 -6.25
CA ASP A 79 -8.76 -0.23 -6.52
C ASP A 79 -9.04 -0.53 -8.00
N ILE A 80 -8.19 -0.03 -8.90
CA ILE A 80 -8.22 -0.33 -10.34
C ILE A 80 -7.45 -1.63 -10.63
N ILE A 81 -6.30 -1.84 -9.97
CA ILE A 81 -5.37 -2.94 -10.26
C ILE A 81 -5.74 -4.23 -9.53
N PHE A 82 -6.29 -4.16 -8.31
CA PHE A 82 -6.52 -5.35 -7.49
C PHE A 82 -7.78 -6.10 -7.87
N PRO A 83 -7.73 -7.45 -7.84
CA PRO A 83 -8.87 -8.29 -8.17
C PRO A 83 -9.95 -8.16 -7.09
N LYS A 84 -11.21 -8.24 -7.52
CA LYS A 84 -12.39 -8.11 -6.64
C LYS A 84 -13.12 -9.44 -6.42
N ASP A 85 -12.67 -10.51 -7.08
CA ASP A 85 -13.34 -11.81 -7.07
C ASP A 85 -12.75 -12.79 -6.05
N TYR A 86 -11.49 -12.61 -5.64
CA TYR A 86 -10.79 -13.51 -4.73
C TYR A 86 -9.80 -12.76 -3.85
N LEU A 87 -9.47 -13.33 -2.68
CA LEU A 87 -8.54 -12.77 -1.69
C LEU A 87 -8.82 -11.28 -1.35
N ILE A 88 -10.11 -10.90 -1.38
CA ILE A 88 -10.56 -9.50 -1.28
C ILE A 88 -10.01 -8.83 -0.02
N ASN A 89 -10.08 -9.51 1.12
CA ASN A 89 -9.61 -8.98 2.41
C ASN A 89 -8.08 -8.79 2.43
N GLN A 90 -7.35 -9.69 1.79
CA GLN A 90 -5.89 -9.63 1.74
C GLN A 90 -5.43 -8.52 0.79
N PHE A 91 -6.06 -8.35 -0.37
CA PHE A 91 -5.79 -7.22 -1.24
C PHE A 91 -6.24 -5.89 -0.63
N PHE A 92 -7.33 -5.87 0.12
CA PHE A 92 -7.75 -4.71 0.89
C PHE A 92 -6.69 -4.33 1.93
N MET A 93 -6.15 -5.32 2.65
CA MET A 93 -5.05 -5.13 3.58
C MET A 93 -3.82 -4.54 2.86
N LEU A 94 -3.34 -5.20 1.79
CA LEU A 94 -2.20 -4.72 1.01
C LEU A 94 -2.40 -3.31 0.42
N LYS A 95 -3.63 -2.95 0.02
CA LYS A 95 -3.96 -1.62 -0.50
C LYS A 95 -3.57 -0.53 0.48
N TYR A 96 -3.95 -0.66 1.74
CA TYR A 96 -3.57 0.33 2.76
C TYR A 96 -2.08 0.26 3.09
N GLY A 97 -1.47 -0.92 3.05
CA GLY A 97 -0.02 -1.06 3.19
C GLY A 97 0.75 -0.26 2.14
N ILE A 98 0.38 -0.42 0.86
CA ILE A 98 0.99 0.32 -0.25
C ILE A 98 0.73 1.83 -0.10
N ALA A 99 -0.49 2.22 0.29
CA ALA A 99 -0.84 3.61 0.48
C ALA A 99 0.03 4.28 1.57
N PHE A 100 0.20 3.63 2.72
CA PHE A 100 1.12 4.10 3.76
C PHE A 100 2.57 4.08 3.30
N PHE A 101 2.98 3.04 2.56
CA PHE A 101 4.36 2.94 2.08
C PHE A 101 4.71 4.09 1.13
N VAL A 102 3.87 4.38 0.15
CA VAL A 102 4.08 5.47 -0.82
C VAL A 102 4.09 6.83 -0.12
N SER A 103 3.12 7.09 0.77
CA SER A 103 3.08 8.30 1.59
C SER A 103 4.33 8.43 2.46
N GLY A 104 4.75 7.34 3.10
CA GLY A 104 5.92 7.32 3.94
C GLY A 104 7.22 7.55 3.17
N ILE A 105 7.39 6.95 1.98
CA ILE A 105 8.54 7.21 1.10
C ILE A 105 8.58 8.68 0.69
N TYR A 106 7.44 9.28 0.34
CA TYR A 106 7.37 10.71 0.07
C TYR A 106 7.86 11.54 1.26
N LEU A 107 7.37 11.24 2.48
CA LEU A 107 7.80 11.93 3.71
C LEU A 107 9.30 11.74 3.99
N LEU A 108 9.84 10.54 3.77
CA LEU A 108 11.26 10.24 3.93
C LEU A 108 12.12 11.07 2.96
N ILE A 109 11.71 11.16 1.70
CA ILE A 109 12.41 11.97 0.69
C ILE A 109 12.34 13.44 1.07
N GLN A 110 11.17 13.95 1.48
CA GLN A 110 11.00 15.35 1.83
C GLN A 110 11.81 15.72 3.09
N TYR A 111 11.79 14.87 4.11
CA TYR A 111 12.59 15.05 5.32
C TYR A 111 14.09 15.15 5.01
N ARG A 112 14.58 14.30 4.09
CA ARG A 112 15.98 14.34 3.63
C ARG A 112 16.34 15.56 2.78
N LYS A 113 15.37 16.27 2.21
CA LYS A 113 15.62 17.48 1.41
C LYS A 113 15.58 18.75 2.26
N ASP A 114 14.68 18.79 3.24
CA ASP A 114 14.35 20.03 3.95
C ASP A 114 14.97 20.12 5.35
N PHE A 115 15.37 18.98 5.95
CA PHE A 115 15.76 18.90 7.37
C PHE A 115 17.09 18.18 7.62
N LYS A 116 17.70 17.58 6.60
CA LYS A 116 19.02 16.96 6.67
C LYS A 116 19.86 17.41 5.49
#